data_AF-A0A957KY21-F1
#
_entry.id   AF-A0A957KY21-F1
#
_cell.length_a   1.000
_cell.length_b   1.000
_cell.length_c   1.000
_cell.angle_alpha   90.00
_cell.angle_beta   90.00
_cell.angle_gamma   90.00
#
_symmetry.space_group_name_H-M   'P 1'
#
loop_
_entity.id
_entity.type
_entity.pdbx_description
1 polymer ?
#
loop_
_entity_poly.entity_id
_entity_poly.type
_entity_poly.pdbx_seq_one_letter_code
_entity_poly.pdbx_strand_id
1 'polypeptide(L)' 'EFVRWSAAPDDRALGLVDFAIFPHLDFFPTNTMADAEQWAANIGIPAYVIDEQTAIQVVAGEVEVISEGRWRQFTV' A
#
# COMPACT_ATOMS: atom_id res chain seq x y z
N GLU A 1 -0.47 12.58 -2.22
CA GLU A 1 0.78 12.80 -2.98
C GLU A 1 1.93 12.06 -2.31
N PHE A 2 2.45 11.02 -2.95
CA PHE A 2 3.83 10.57 -2.73
C PHE A 2 4.51 10.44 -4.10
N VAL A 3 5.13 11.53 -4.53
CA VAL A 3 6.22 11.56 -5.50
C VAL A 3 7.27 12.46 -4.88
N ARG A 4 8.51 12.00 -4.72
CA ARG A 4 9.66 12.92 -4.71
C ARG A 4 10.71 12.54 -5.74
N TRP A 5 10.30 11.79 -6.75
CA TRP A 5 11.10 11.57 -7.94
C TRP A 5 10.89 12.76 -8.88
N SER A 6 11.86 13.67 -8.93
CA SER A 6 11.75 14.93 -9.68
C SER A 6 11.50 14.78 -11.18
N ALA A 7 11.78 13.60 -11.75
CA ALA A 7 11.54 13.33 -13.17
C ALA A 7 10.17 12.68 -13.47
N ALA A 8 9.33 12.43 -12.46
CA ALA A 8 8.02 11.82 -12.68
C ALA A 8 7.00 12.93 -13.00
N PRO A 9 6.27 12.84 -14.13
CA PRO A 9 5.33 13.88 -14.53
C PRO A 9 4.05 13.90 -13.67
N ASP A 10 3.70 12.77 -13.05
CA ASP A 10 2.55 12.56 -12.17
C ASP A 10 2.80 11.34 -11.26
N ASP A 11 1.76 10.88 -10.54
CA ASP A 11 1.80 9.74 -9.63
C ASP A 11 1.31 8.42 -10.26
N ARG A 12 1.23 8.33 -11.59
CA ARG A 12 0.84 7.07 -12.26
C ARG A 12 1.87 5.97 -11.99
N ALA A 13 1.38 4.88 -11.44
CA ALA A 13 2.12 3.63 -11.28
C ALA A 13 2.10 2.79 -12.57
N LEU A 14 2.78 1.63 -12.53
CA LEU A 14 2.86 0.69 -13.66
C LEU A 14 1.53 0.00 -14.02
N GLY A 15 0.53 0.03 -13.13
CA GLY A 15 -0.78 -0.59 -13.37
C GLY A 15 -0.76 -2.12 -13.44
N LEU A 16 0.15 -2.77 -12.71
CA LEU A 16 0.28 -4.24 -12.70
C LEU A 16 -0.74 -4.94 -11.78
N VAL A 17 -1.34 -4.20 -10.84
CA VAL A 17 -2.32 -4.69 -9.86
C VAL A 17 -3.39 -3.61 -9.64
N ASP A 18 -4.57 -4.04 -9.21
CA ASP A 18 -5.75 -3.18 -9.02
C ASP A 18 -5.88 -2.59 -7.60
N PHE A 19 -4.77 -2.58 -6.84
CA PHE A 19 -4.72 -2.05 -5.49
C PHE A 19 -3.47 -1.19 -5.26
N ALA A 20 -3.55 -0.30 -4.27
CA ALA A 20 -2.41 0.45 -3.77
C ALA A 20 -1.77 -0.22 -2.54
N ILE A 21 -0.51 0.14 -2.24
CA ILE A 21 0.21 -0.38 -1.09
C ILE A 21 0.70 0.78 -0.23
N PHE A 22 0.46 0.70 1.08
CA PHE A 22 1.11 1.51 2.11
C PHE A 22 2.15 0.63 2.82
N PRO A 23 3.45 0.75 2.46
CA PRO A 23 4.49 -0.05 3.08
C PRO A 23 4.95 0.55 4.42
N HIS A 24 5.81 -0.18 5.13
CA HIS A 24 6.53 0.30 6.30
C HIS A 24 5.65 0.72 7.48
N LEU A 25 4.51 0.03 7.68
CA LEU A 25 3.62 0.27 8.82
C LEU A 25 4.40 0.26 10.14
N ASP A 26 4.25 1.34 10.91
CA ASP A 26 4.88 1.61 12.20
C ASP A 26 6.42 1.60 12.21
N PHE A 27 7.07 1.56 11.03
CA PHE A 27 8.53 1.63 10.92
C PHE A 27 9.06 3.08 10.97
N PHE A 28 8.25 4.03 10.49
CA PHE A 28 8.54 5.47 10.54
C PHE A 28 7.49 6.22 11.38
N PRO A 29 7.85 7.36 12.01
CA PRO A 29 6.89 8.15 12.81
C PRO A 29 5.63 8.60 12.07
N THR A 30 5.68 8.66 10.73
CA THR A 30 4.58 9.09 9.84
C THR A 30 3.95 7.94 9.05
N ASN A 31 4.32 6.68 9.36
CA ASN A 31 3.74 5.50 8.74
C ASN A 31 2.84 4.75 9.73
N THR A 32 2.02 5.49 10.49
CA THR A 32 1.12 4.89 11.47
C THR A 32 -0.14 4.33 10.81
N MET A 33 -0.87 3.45 11.52
CA MET A 33 -2.18 2.97 11.04
C MET A 33 -3.18 4.13 10.84
N ALA A 34 -3.13 5.18 11.65
CA ALA A 34 -3.99 6.34 11.49
C ALA A 34 -3.68 7.10 10.19
N ASP A 35 -2.40 7.27 9.86
CA ASP A 35 -1.98 7.87 8.59
C ASP A 35 -2.41 6.99 7.41
N ALA A 36 -2.29 5.67 7.55
CA ALA A 36 -2.68 4.71 6.53
C ALA A 36 -4.21 4.69 6.29
N GLU A 37 -5.02 4.80 7.35
CA GLU A 37 -6.48 4.92 7.24
C GLU A 37 -6.89 6.21 6.51
N GLN A 38 -6.28 7.34 6.87
CA GLN A 38 -6.53 8.61 6.19
C GLN A 38 -6.08 8.55 4.72
N TRP A 39 -4.93 7.95 4.44
CA TRP A 39 -4.43 7.74 3.09
C TRP A 39 -5.38 6.87 2.26
N ALA A 40 -5.82 5.73 2.79
CA ALA A 40 -6.71 4.80 2.09
C ALA A 40 -8.05 5.46 1.72
N ALA A 41 -8.61 6.27 2.64
CA ALA A 41 -9.84 7.03 2.38
C ALA A 41 -9.69 8.05 1.25
N ASN A 42 -8.50 8.62 1.06
CA ASN A 42 -8.25 9.65 0.03
C ASN A 42 -8.04 9.05 -1.37
N ILE A 43 -7.43 7.86 -1.48
CA ILE A 43 -7.13 7.25 -2.78
C ILE A 43 -8.35 6.57 -3.41
N GLY A 44 -9.33 6.15 -2.61
CA GLY A 44 -10.61 5.63 -3.10
C GLY A 44 -10.52 4.34 -3.93
N ILE A 45 -9.42 3.59 -3.82
CA ILE A 45 -9.19 2.30 -4.47
C ILE A 45 -8.80 1.26 -3.41
N PRO A 46 -8.95 -0.05 -3.69
CA PRO A 46 -8.50 -1.08 -2.76
C PRO A 46 -7.05 -0.87 -2.36
N ALA A 47 -6.74 -1.13 -1.09
CA ALA A 47 -5.40 -0.90 -0.58
C ALA A 47 -4.98 -1.94 0.45
N TYR A 48 -3.69 -2.25 0.45
CA TYR A 48 -3.05 -3.05 1.48
C TYR A 48 -2.06 -2.20 2.26
N VAL A 49 -2.20 -2.20 3.59
CA VAL A 49 -1.21 -1.66 4.52
C VAL A 49 -0.40 -2.83 5.03
N ILE A 50 0.93 -2.75 4.91
CA ILE A 50 1.85 -3.84 5.24
C ILE A 50 3.04 -3.33 6.04
N ASP A 51 3.53 -4.16 6.96
CA ASP A 51 4.78 -3.93 7.67
C ASP A 51 5.96 -4.65 7.01
N GLU A 52 7.13 -4.61 7.66
CA GLU A 52 8.37 -5.21 7.16
C GLU A 52 8.35 -6.75 7.08
N GLN A 53 7.38 -7.40 7.73
CA GLN A 53 7.27 -8.87 7.78
C GLN A 53 6.07 -9.38 6.99
N THR A 54 5.66 -8.60 5.99
CA THR A 54 4.52 -8.91 5.12
C THR A 54 4.91 -8.78 3.65
N ALA A 55 4.48 -9.74 2.83
CA ALA A 55 4.58 -9.71 1.37
C ALA A 55 3.21 -9.97 0.72
N ILE A 56 3.03 -9.48 -0.50
CA ILE A 56 1.84 -9.74 -1.32
C ILE A 56 2.29 -10.48 -2.58
N GLN A 57 1.78 -11.70 -2.77
CA GLN A 57 1.97 -12.48 -3.99
C GLN A 57 0.74 -12.32 -4.88
N VAL A 58 0.98 -12.14 -6.19
CA VAL A 58 -0.07 -12.16 -7.20
C VAL A 58 0.29 -13.18 -8.28
N VAL A 59 -0.51 -14.23 -8.42
CA VAL A 59 -0.31 -15.30 -9.41
C VAL A 59 -1.62 -15.53 -10.16
N ALA A 60 -1.58 -15.34 -11.48
CA ALA A 60 -2.76 -15.49 -12.35
C ALA A 60 -3.99 -14.68 -11.88
N GLY A 61 -3.78 -13.52 -11.25
CA GLY A 61 -4.83 -12.64 -10.74
C GLY A 61 -5.25 -12.92 -9.29
N GLU A 62 -4.81 -14.03 -8.69
CA GLU A 62 -5.09 -14.35 -7.29
C GLU A 62 -4.11 -13.63 -6.36
N VAL A 63 -4.64 -12.99 -5.32
CA VAL A 63 -3.86 -12.21 -4.33
C VAL A 63 -3.72 -13.01 -3.03
N GLU A 64 -2.48 -13.26 -2.62
CA GLU A 64 -2.16 -13.88 -1.33
C GLU A 64 -1.30 -12.92 -0.48
N VAL A 65 -1.68 -12.74 0.79
CA VAL A 65 -0.88 -12.01 1.78
C VAL A 65 -0.10 -13.01 2.62
N ILE A 66 1.23 -12.97 2.53
CA ILE A 66 2.14 -13.84 3.27
C ILE A 66 2.75 -13.00 4.40
N SER A 67 2.46 -13.33 5.65
CA SER A 67 2.80 -12.44 6.77
C SER A 67 3.14 -13.18 8.07
N GLU A 68 4.20 -12.71 8.73
CA GLU A 68 4.43 -12.91 10.17
C GLU A 68 4.14 -11.62 10.97
N GLY A 69 3.91 -10.51 10.28
CA GLY A 69 3.67 -9.19 10.85
C GLY A 69 2.21 -8.74 10.82
N ARG A 70 2.03 -7.42 10.85
CA ARG A 70 0.75 -6.70 10.84
C ARG A 70 0.46 -6.15 9.46
N TRP A 71 -0.75 -6.41 9.02
CA TRP A 71 -1.28 -5.87 7.78
C TRP A 71 -2.78 -5.61 7.90
N ARG A 72 -3.31 -4.82 6.97
CA ARG A 72 -4.75 -4.59 6.84
C ARG A 72 -5.11 -4.30 5.39
N GLN A 73 -6.22 -4.87 4.94
CA GLN A 73 -6.85 -4.50 3.68
C GLN A 73 -7.95 -3.45 3.92
N PHE A 74 -7.99 -2.46 3.04
CA PHE A 74 -9.11 -1.54 2.89
C PHE A 74 -9.78 -1.81 1.55
N THR A 75 -11.07 -2.11 1.59
CA THR A 75 -11.92 -2.21 0.41
C THR A 75 -12.70 -0.92 0.26
N VAL A 76 -13.03 -0.55 -0.97
CA VAL A 76 -13.88 0.62 -1.29
C VAL A 76 -15.32 0.34 -0.91
#